data_AF-A0A9X4FFP9-F1
#
_entry.id   AF-A0A9X4FFP9-F1
#
_cell.length_a   1.000
_cell.length_b   1.000
_cell.length_c   1.000
_cell.angle_alpha   90.00
_cell.angle_beta   90.00
_cell.angle_gamma   90.00
#
_symmetry.space_group_name_H-M   'P 1'
#
loop_
_entity.id
_entity.type
_entity.pdbx_description
1 polymer ?
#
loop_
_entity_poly.entity_id
_entity_poly.type
_entity_poly.pdbx_seq_one_letter_code
_entity_poly.pdbx_strand_id
1 'polypeptide(L)'
;MRINNPLQHTTLAIVLTSTTIAALFSVVTETYAQSIESTTTFSSRVRPVKLIQVGNVGTQIHKTFPAKVAANQQVDLAFRINGQLTQLNLLAGQKVNKGDVLAQLDNRDAKNALLYP
;
A
#
# COMPACT_ATOMS: atom_id res chain seq x y z
N MET A 1 50.86 85.85 46.31
CA MET A 1 49.92 86.61 45.44
C MET A 1 49.35 85.64 44.39
N ARG A 2 48.22 84.96 44.67
CA ARG A 2 47.50 84.13 43.68
C ARG A 2 46.19 84.85 43.37
N ILE A 3 46.02 85.23 42.12
CA ILE A 3 44.91 86.06 41.64
C ILE A 3 43.70 85.13 41.50
N ASN A 4 42.72 85.28 42.40
CA ASN A 4 41.47 84.56 42.34
C ASN A 4 40.65 85.09 41.15
N ASN A 5 40.55 84.30 40.08
CA ASN A 5 39.74 84.65 38.91
C ASN A 5 38.32 84.08 39.09
N PRO A 6 37.30 84.91 39.40
CA PRO A 6 35.97 84.44 39.80
C PRO A 6 35.19 83.74 38.68
N LEU A 7 35.70 83.76 37.44
CA LEU A 7 35.06 83.16 36.27
C LEU A 7 35.14 81.62 36.23
N GLN A 8 36.05 80.98 36.97
CA GLN A 8 36.22 79.52 36.94
C GLN A 8 35.11 78.78 37.72
N HIS A 9 34.61 79.35 38.82
CA HIS A 9 33.60 78.70 39.66
C HIS A 9 32.21 78.69 39.01
N THR A 10 31.86 79.72 38.24
CA THR A 10 30.54 79.83 37.58
C THR A 10 30.39 78.88 36.39
N THR A 11 31.45 78.69 35.59
CA THR A 11 31.42 77.80 34.41
C THR A 11 31.29 76.33 34.81
N LEU A 12 31.99 75.90 35.87
CA LEU A 12 31.89 74.51 36.37
C LEU A 12 30.49 74.19 36.90
N ALA A 13 29.83 75.14 37.57
CA ALA A 13 28.47 74.96 38.06
C ALA A 13 27.43 74.78 36.93
N ILE A 14 27.56 75.53 35.83
CA ILE A 14 26.65 75.42 34.66
C ILE A 14 26.82 74.08 33.95
N VAL A 15 28.05 73.57 33.82
CA VAL A 15 28.31 72.27 33.20
C VAL A 15 27.72 71.14 34.05
N LEU A 16 27.88 71.20 35.38
CA LEU A 16 27.32 70.19 36.29
C LEU A 16 25.79 70.17 36.26
N THR A 17 25.12 71.32 36.25
CA THR A 17 23.64 71.38 36.20
C THR A 17 23.10 70.92 34.84
N SER A 18 23.71 71.31 33.73
CA SER A 18 23.34 70.83 32.37
C SER A 18 23.47 69.30 32.25
N THR A 19 24.53 68.71 32.80
CA THR A 19 24.76 67.26 32.75
C THR A 19 23.70 66.49 33.55
N THR A 20 23.27 67.02 34.70
CA THR A 20 22.19 66.40 35.49
C THR A 20 20.81 66.46 34.82
N ILE A 21 20.50 67.55 34.10
CA ILE A 21 19.22 67.71 33.39
C ILE A 21 19.12 66.76 32.20
N ALA A 22 20.22 66.57 31.45
CA ALA A 22 20.27 65.63 30.33
C ALA A 22 20.04 64.18 30.79
N ALA A 23 20.64 63.78 31.92
CA ALA A 23 20.46 62.45 32.50
C ALA A 23 19.00 62.17 32.92
N LEU A 24 18.30 63.18 33.45
CA LEU A 24 16.88 63.05 33.80
C LEU A 24 15.98 62.92 32.57
N PHE A 25 16.34 63.54 31.44
CA PHE A 25 15.57 63.47 30.19
C PHE A 25 15.62 62.08 29.54
N SER A 26 16.77 61.39 29.60
CA SER A 26 16.92 60.02 29.06
C SER A 26 16.08 58.99 29.81
N VAL A 27 15.98 59.11 31.14
CA VAL A 27 15.16 58.19 31.96
C VAL A 27 13.66 58.31 31.65
N VAL A 28 13.19 59.52 31.33
CA VAL A 28 11.77 59.76 30.97
C VAL A 28 11.42 59.11 29.63
N THR A 29 12.34 59.10 28.65
CA THR A 29 12.08 58.49 27.34
C THR A 29 12.00 56.96 27.39
N GLU A 30 12.80 56.31 28.24
CA GLU A 30 12.80 54.85 28.38
C GLU A 30 11.54 54.33 29.09
N THR A 31 10.88 55.17 29.89
CA THR A 31 9.66 54.81 30.62
C THR A 31 8.38 54.96 29.77
N TYR A 32 8.43 55.65 28.63
CA TYR A 32 7.26 55.85 27.76
C TYR A 32 7.12 54.80 26.63
N ALA A 33 8.13 53.97 26.40
CA ALA A 33 8.15 53.00 25.31
C ALA A 33 7.49 51.65 25.64
N GLN A 34 6.80 51.53 26.77
CA GLN A 34 6.09 50.31 27.13
C GLN A 34 4.58 50.52 27.12
N SER A 35 4.06 50.85 25.94
CA SER A 35 2.66 50.68 25.62
C SER A 35 2.51 49.92 24.31
N ILE A 36 1.76 48.83 24.39
CA ILE A 36 1.11 48.07 23.31
C ILE A 36 1.98 46.99 22.63
N GLU A 37 2.15 45.87 23.34
CA GLU A 37 2.03 44.54 22.71
C GLU A 37 1.12 43.66 23.56
N SER A 38 -0.19 43.79 23.32
CA SER A 38 -1.17 42.82 23.79
C SER A 38 -0.96 41.51 23.03
N THR A 39 -0.07 40.65 23.54
CA THR A 39 0.02 39.27 23.09
C THR A 39 -1.21 38.53 23.63
N THR A 40 -2.24 38.43 22.81
CA THR A 40 -3.38 37.53 23.05
C THR A 40 -2.87 36.10 22.97
N THR A 41 -2.48 35.53 24.11
CA THR A 41 -2.17 34.11 24.24
C THR A 41 -3.46 33.31 24.09
N PHE A 42 -3.83 32.96 22.86
CA PHE A 42 -4.77 31.88 22.63
C PHE A 42 -4.11 30.59 23.12
N SER A 43 -4.48 30.18 24.34
CA SER A 43 -4.21 28.83 24.84
C SER A 43 -4.98 27.85 23.95
N SER A 44 -4.36 27.43 22.85
CA SER A 44 -4.87 26.39 21.99
C SER A 44 -4.71 25.06 22.72
N ARG A 45 -5.76 24.66 23.45
CA ARG A 45 -5.84 23.34 24.05
C ARG A 45 -5.82 22.30 22.93
N VAL A 46 -4.69 21.63 22.74
CA VAL A 46 -4.52 20.56 21.76
C VAL A 46 -5.52 19.44 22.07
N ARG A 47 -6.41 19.15 21.13
CA ARG A 47 -7.39 18.06 21.23
C ARG A 47 -6.85 16.86 20.47
N PRO A 48 -6.40 15.78 21.16
CA PRO A 48 -5.89 14.62 20.46
C PRO A 48 -7.00 13.96 19.66
N VAL A 49 -6.72 13.65 18.40
CA VAL A 49 -7.61 12.92 17.50
C VAL A 49 -6.97 11.57 17.18
N LYS A 50 -7.81 10.55 17.04
CA LYS A 50 -7.35 9.22 16.64
C LYS A 50 -7.19 9.19 15.13
N LEU A 51 -5.95 9.10 14.66
CA LEU A 51 -5.61 8.94 13.25
C LEU A 51 -5.33 7.46 12.97
N ILE A 52 -5.77 6.96 11.81
CA ILE A 52 -5.31 5.69 11.26
C ILE A 52 -4.73 5.95 9.87
N GLN A 53 -3.60 5.32 9.56
CA GLN A 53 -3.06 5.31 8.21
C GLN A 53 -3.69 4.16 7.45
N VAL A 54 -4.35 4.46 6.33
CA VAL A 54 -4.92 3.42 5.46
C VAL A 54 -3.76 2.72 4.77
N GLY A 55 -3.42 1.52 5.26
CA GLY A 55 -2.48 0.64 4.60
C GLY A 55 -3.08 0.10 3.31
N ASN A 56 -2.24 -0.10 2.28
CA ASN A 56 -2.64 -0.89 1.12
C ASN A 56 -2.74 -2.36 1.56
N VAL A 57 -3.90 -2.76 2.07
CA VAL A 57 -4.21 -4.18 2.25
C VAL A 57 -4.49 -4.70 0.84
N GLY A 58 -3.46 -5.27 0.21
CA GLY A 58 -3.65 -6.08 -0.97
C GLY A 58 -4.51 -7.28 -0.58
N THR A 59 -5.82 -7.11 -0.56
CA THR A 59 -6.76 -8.20 -0.37
C THR A 59 -6.58 -9.14 -1.56
N GLN A 60 -5.84 -10.22 -1.37
CA GLN A 60 -5.90 -11.35 -2.28
C GLN A 60 -7.32 -11.91 -2.19
N ILE A 61 -8.16 -11.53 -3.15
CA ILE A 61 -9.51 -12.08 -3.28
C ILE A 61 -9.36 -13.50 -3.80
N HIS A 62 -9.45 -14.47 -2.89
CA HIS A 62 -9.51 -15.88 -3.25
C HIS A 62 -10.92 -16.22 -3.75
N LYS A 63 -11.04 -16.53 -5.04
CA LYS A 63 -12.30 -17.04 -5.61
C LYS A 63 -12.21 -18.55 -5.72
N THR A 64 -13.18 -19.25 -5.16
CA THR A 64 -13.32 -20.71 -5.30
C THR A 64 -14.42 -20.99 -6.29
N PHE A 65 -14.11 -21.77 -7.32
CA PHE A 65 -15.06 -22.20 -8.33
C PHE A 65 -15.19 -23.72 -8.28
N PRO A 66 -16.42 -24.27 -8.15
CA PRO A 66 -16.61 -25.69 -8.28
C PRO A 66 -16.29 -26.12 -9.72
N ALA A 67 -15.58 -27.24 -9.86
CA ALA A 67 -15.28 -27.84 -11.16
C ALA A 67 -15.67 -29.33 -11.12
N LYS A 68 -16.05 -29.87 -12.28
CA LYS A 68 -16.23 -31.30 -12.47
C LYS A 68 -15.03 -31.84 -13.24
N VAL A 69 -14.53 -33.00 -12.81
CA VAL A 69 -13.48 -33.72 -13.54
C VAL A 69 -14.14 -34.47 -14.70
N ALA A 70 -13.62 -34.30 -15.90
CA ALA A 70 -14.01 -35.05 -17.08
C ALA A 70 -12.78 -35.78 -17.65
N ALA A 71 -13.01 -36.91 -18.31
CA ALA A 71 -11.94 -37.61 -19.02
C ALA A 71 -11.41 -36.71 -20.15
N ASN A 72 -10.08 -36.66 -20.31
CA ASN A 72 -9.45 -35.93 -21.41
C ASN A 72 -9.85 -36.55 -22.77
N GLN A 73 -9.90 -37.88 -22.81
CA GLN A 73 -10.27 -38.63 -24.00
C GLN A 73 -11.18 -39.80 -23.61
N GLN A 74 -12.27 -39.97 -24.36
CA GLN A 74 -13.18 -41.11 -24.24
C GLN A 74 -13.47 -41.63 -25.64
N VAL A 75 -13.48 -42.95 -25.80
CA VAL A 75 -13.71 -43.62 -27.08
C VAL A 75 -14.72 -44.72 -26.88
N ASP A 76 -15.80 -44.68 -27.66
CA ASP A 76 -16.76 -45.77 -27.75
C ASP A 76 -16.25 -46.76 -28.81
N LEU A 77 -15.95 -47.98 -28.39
CA LEU A 77 -15.38 -49.03 -29.25
C LEU A 77 -16.51 -49.87 -29.87
N ALA A 78 -16.45 -50.07 -31.17
CA ALA A 78 -17.36 -50.93 -31.92
C ALA A 78 -16.62 -51.69 -33.02
N PHE A 79 -17.17 -52.83 -33.42
CA PHE A 79 -16.67 -53.57 -34.58
C PHE A 79 -17.03 -52.85 -35.88
N ARG A 80 -16.13 -52.92 -36.87
CA ARG A 80 -16.32 -52.28 -38.19
C ARG A 80 -17.25 -53.06 -39.12
N ILE A 81 -17.44 -54.34 -38.83
CA ILE A 81 -18.27 -55.27 -39.59
C ILE A 81 -19.19 -56.00 -38.62
N ASN A 82 -20.29 -56.50 -39.14
CA ASN A 82 -21.17 -57.41 -38.42
C ASN A 82 -20.53 -58.81 -38.38
N GLY A 83 -20.85 -59.58 -37.33
CA GLY A 83 -20.43 -60.97 -37.21
C GLY A 83 -20.74 -61.53 -35.82
N GLN A 84 -20.37 -62.78 -35.58
CA GLN A 84 -20.57 -63.43 -34.29
C GLN A 84 -19.41 -63.14 -33.33
N LEU A 85 -19.73 -62.71 -32.12
CA LEU A 85 -18.74 -62.52 -31.05
C LEU A 85 -18.23 -63.88 -30.57
N THR A 86 -16.92 -64.10 -30.64
CA THR A 86 -16.27 -65.35 -30.21
C THR A 86 -15.65 -65.23 -28.84
N GLN A 87 -15.14 -64.03 -28.50
CA GLN A 87 -14.46 -63.80 -27.22
C GLN A 87 -14.66 -62.37 -26.72
N LEU A 88 -14.86 -62.21 -25.41
CA LEU A 88 -14.95 -60.92 -24.72
C LEU A 88 -14.07 -60.95 -23.46
N ASN A 89 -12.93 -60.27 -23.51
CA ASN A 89 -11.92 -60.29 -22.45
C ASN A 89 -11.96 -59.01 -21.60
N LEU A 90 -13.17 -58.58 -21.24
CA LEU A 90 -13.37 -57.31 -20.55
C LEU A 90 -14.20 -57.51 -19.29
N LEU A 91 -13.70 -56.94 -18.19
CA LEU A 91 -14.44 -56.71 -16.97
C LEU A 91 -14.65 -55.20 -16.78
N ALA A 92 -15.77 -54.82 -16.16
CA ALA A 92 -16.06 -53.42 -15.90
C ALA A 92 -14.98 -52.80 -14.99
N GLY A 93 -14.46 -51.64 -15.39
CA GLY A 93 -13.39 -50.95 -14.65
C GLY A 93 -11.99 -51.53 -14.83
N GLN A 94 -11.81 -52.55 -15.68
CA GLN A 94 -10.51 -53.11 -15.99
C GLN A 94 -9.61 -52.08 -16.70
N LYS A 95 -8.37 -51.96 -16.25
CA LYS A 95 -7.35 -51.15 -16.91
C LYS A 95 -6.81 -51.91 -18.12
N VAL A 96 -6.74 -51.24 -19.27
CA VAL A 96 -6.27 -51.79 -20.53
C VAL A 96 -5.23 -50.87 -21.16
N ASN A 97 -4.31 -51.44 -21.93
CA ASN A 97 -3.27 -50.71 -22.65
C ASN A 97 -3.56 -50.71 -24.15
N LYS A 98 -2.89 -49.79 -24.87
CA LYS A 98 -3.00 -49.73 -26.31
C LYS A 98 -2.45 -51.01 -26.94
N GLY A 99 -3.26 -51.67 -27.75
CA GLY A 99 -2.91 -52.92 -28.44
C GLY A 99 -3.49 -54.17 -27.79
N ASP A 100 -4.09 -54.05 -26.60
CA ASP A 100 -4.71 -55.19 -25.94
C ASP A 100 -5.96 -55.66 -26.72
N VAL A 101 -6.12 -56.97 -26.85
CA VAL A 101 -7.28 -57.58 -27.52
C VAL A 101 -8.44 -57.64 -26.53
N LEU A 102 -9.36 -56.70 -26.69
CA LEU A 102 -10.51 -56.54 -25.81
C LEU A 102 -11.66 -57.49 -26.13
N ALA A 103 -11.88 -57.74 -27.42
CA ALA A 103 -12.94 -58.61 -27.93
C ALA A 103 -12.57 -59.13 -29.32
N GLN A 104 -13.09 -60.31 -29.68
CA GLN A 104 -12.84 -60.94 -30.98
C GLN A 104 -14.15 -61.39 -31.62
N LEU A 105 -14.24 -61.15 -32.94
CA LEU A 105 -15.30 -61.60 -33.83
C LEU A 105 -14.83 -62.81 -34.63
N ASP A 106 -15.76 -63.65 -35.10
CA ASP A 106 -15.45 -64.64 -36.14
C ASP A 106 -14.91 -63.93 -37.40
N ASN A 107 -13.81 -64.44 -37.96
CA ASN A 107 -13.13 -63.81 -39.10
C ASN A 107 -13.69 -64.21 -40.47
N ARG A 108 -14.64 -65.15 -40.54
CA ARG A 108 -15.20 -65.63 -41.81
C ARG A 108 -15.78 -64.49 -42.64
N ASP A 109 -16.58 -63.63 -42.00
CA ASP A 109 -17.20 -62.48 -42.66
C ASP A 109 -16.15 -61.44 -43.08
N ALA A 110 -15.15 -61.20 -42.21
CA ALA A 110 -14.03 -60.32 -42.52
C ALA A 110 -13.23 -60.79 -43.74
N LYS A 111 -12.94 -62.09 -43.83
CA LYS A 111 -12.19 -62.69 -44.95
C LYS A 111 -12.99 -62.65 -46.24
N ASN A 112 -14.28 -62.94 -46.20
CA ASN A 112 -15.15 -62.89 -47.37
C ASN A 112 -15.21 -61.49 -47.97
N ALA A 113 -15.29 -60.44 -47.12
CA ALA A 113 -15.30 -59.05 -47.57
C ALA A 113 -13.99 -58.62 -48.27
N LEU A 114 -12.87 -59.31 -48.01
CA LEU A 114 -11.58 -59.00 -48.65
C LEU A 114 -11.36 -59.76 -49.96
N LEU A 115 -12.03 -60.89 -50.16
CA LEU A 115 -11.87 -61.74 -51.36
C LEU A 115 -12.71 -61.23 -52.55
N TYR A 116 -13.79 -60.49 -52.28
CA TYR A 116 -14.65 -59.90 -53.30
C TYR A 116 -14.95 -58.44 -52.93
N PRO A 117 -14.09 -57.47 -53.29
CA PRO A 117 -14.28 -56.05 -53.01
C PRO A 117 -15.36 -55.38 -53.88
#